data_AF-A0A2W5V318-F1
#
_entry.id   AF-A0A2W5V318-F1
#
_cell.length_a   1.000
_cell.length_b   1.000
_cell.length_c   1.000
_cell.angle_alpha   90.00
_cell.angle_beta   90.00
_cell.angle_gamma   90.00
#
_symmetry.space_group_name_H-M   'P 1'
#
loop_
_entity.id
_entity.type
_entity.pdbx_description
1 polymer ?
#
loop_
_entity_poly.entity_id
_entity_poly.type
_entity_poly.pdbx_seq_one_letter_code
_entity_poly.pdbx_strand_id
1 'polypeptide(L)'
;MDQFHAGGWISFRAAEADSSVKRDMTQSPAIIELVAKGMHLLQSKDLHAKVYASEKASLVTSLNLLESSFNNSIEVGVWFTAGSSGHSQVLGFLRTELKDQISDLESQRPAQKRERSKKRAAQETEASCIRCGTCIKLNEDRPLCRECYGKWKVYENPDYDENYCHACGDDADTTVAKPLCEDCFYS
;
A
#
# COMPACT_ATOMS: atom_id res chain seq x y z
N MET A 1 8.79 26.65 -9.39
CA MET A 1 8.02 26.78 -8.14
C MET A 1 6.88 25.81 -8.29
N ASP A 2 7.15 24.54 -8.02
CA ASP A 2 6.22 23.46 -8.37
C ASP A 2 5.73 22.81 -7.09
N GLN A 3 4.44 23.04 -6.85
CA GLN A 3 3.66 22.46 -5.77
C GLN A 3 3.49 20.96 -6.05
N PHE A 4 4.20 20.13 -5.29
CA PHE A 4 3.93 18.70 -5.25
C PHE A 4 2.74 18.44 -4.31
N HIS A 5 1.65 17.95 -4.90
CA HIS A 5 0.52 17.40 -4.17
C HIS A 5 0.97 16.17 -3.37
N ALA A 6 0.98 16.29 -2.04
CA ALA A 6 1.31 15.23 -1.11
C ALA A 6 0.18 14.17 -1.07
N GLY A 7 0.32 13.13 -1.88
CA GLY A 7 -0.29 11.83 -1.59
C GLY A 7 0.38 11.25 -0.34
N GLY A 8 -0.40 10.86 0.66
CA GLY A 8 0.11 10.40 1.95
C GLY A 8 0.92 9.11 1.81
N TRP A 9 2.23 9.21 2.03
CA TRP A 9 3.13 8.06 2.12
C TRP A 9 3.15 7.58 3.57
N ILE A 10 2.75 6.34 3.82
CA ILE A 10 3.07 5.67 5.09
C ILE A 10 4.42 5.00 4.90
N SER A 11 5.49 5.66 5.33
CA SER A 11 6.85 5.09 5.37
C SER A 11 7.09 4.51 6.77
N PHE A 12 7.14 3.19 6.88
CA PHE A 12 7.53 2.50 8.11
C PHE A 12 9.06 2.46 8.19
N ARG A 13 9.65 3.12 9.20
CA ARG A 13 11.06 2.89 9.59
C ARG A 13 11.10 2.28 10.98
N ALA A 14 11.50 1.02 11.04
CA ALA A 14 11.98 0.41 12.27
C ALA A 14 13.41 0.91 12.53
N ALA A 15 13.68 1.48 13.71
CA ALA A 15 15.01 1.89 14.13
C ALA A 15 15.45 1.04 15.33
N GLU A 16 16.67 0.53 15.28
CA GLU A 16 17.28 -0.25 16.35
C GLU A 16 17.57 0.61 17.59
N ALA A 17 17.14 0.16 18.77
CA ALA A 17 17.72 0.62 20.01
C ALA A 17 18.99 -0.20 20.30
N ASP A 18 20.17 0.40 20.17
CA ASP A 18 21.42 -0.16 20.67
C ASP A 18 21.34 -0.30 22.20
N SER A 19 21.41 -1.54 22.68
CA SER A 19 21.33 -1.90 24.11
C SER A 19 22.42 -1.31 25.00
N SER A 20 23.46 -0.67 24.43
CA SER A 20 24.59 -0.13 25.18
C SER A 20 24.57 1.40 25.38
N VAL A 21 23.63 2.13 24.76
CA VAL A 21 23.36 3.53 25.09
C VAL A 21 21.85 3.81 24.93
N LYS A 22 21.15 4.09 26.03
CA LYS A 22 19.76 4.59 26.00
C LYS A 22 19.72 6.03 25.47
N ARG A 23 20.07 6.24 24.20
CA ARG A 23 19.78 7.48 23.49
C ARG A 23 18.32 7.41 23.08
N ASP A 24 17.57 8.42 23.50
CA ASP A 24 16.24 8.66 22.96
C ASP A 24 16.38 8.99 21.46
N MET A 25 16.19 7.97 20.61
CA MET A 25 16.35 8.11 19.16
C MET A 25 15.36 9.10 18.56
N THR A 26 14.25 9.39 19.24
CA THR A 26 13.26 10.37 18.77
C THR A 26 13.85 11.78 18.67
N GLN A 27 14.97 12.04 19.36
CA GLN A 27 15.69 13.31 19.34
C GLN A 27 16.83 13.36 18.31
N SER A 28 17.01 12.32 17.50
CA SER A 28 17.99 12.34 16.42
C SER A 28 17.64 13.43 15.39
N PRO A 29 18.57 14.33 15.01
CA PRO A 29 18.32 15.37 14.01
C PRO A 29 17.75 14.83 12.71
N ALA A 30 18.23 13.66 12.27
CA ALA A 30 17.74 12.99 11.08
C ALA A 30 16.27 12.53 11.24
N ILE A 31 15.88 12.03 12.42
CA ILE A 31 14.49 11.64 12.66
C ILE A 31 13.58 12.86 12.72
N ILE A 32 14.02 13.94 13.39
CA ILE A 32 13.27 15.20 13.47
C ILE A 32 13.00 15.76 12.07
N GLU A 33 14.01 15.82 11.19
CA GLU A 33 13.85 16.32 9.83
C GLU A 33 12.85 15.48 9.01
N LEU A 34 12.93 14.16 9.16
CA LEU A 34 12.06 13.21 8.47
C LEU A 34 10.60 13.29 8.93
N VAL A 35 10.38 13.46 10.24
CA VAL A 35 9.04 13.71 10.80
C VAL A 35 8.51 15.06 10.33
N ALA A 36 9.35 16.10 10.28
CA ALA A 36 8.97 17.41 9.75
C ALA A 36 8.57 17.36 8.25
N LYS A 37 9.10 16.38 7.49
CA LYS A 37 8.71 16.09 6.11
C LYS A 37 7.42 15.25 5.99
N GLY A 38 6.76 14.95 7.11
CA GLY A 38 5.47 14.25 7.13
C GLY A 38 5.57 12.74 7.26
N MET A 39 6.73 12.18 7.61
CA MET A 39 6.82 10.75 7.93
C MET A 39 6.37 10.46 9.36
N HIS A 40 5.70 9.32 9.53
CA HIS A 40 5.26 8.86 10.84
C HIS A 40 6.33 8.01 11.50
N LEU A 41 6.75 8.38 12.71
CA LEU A 41 7.64 7.58 13.54
C LEU A 41 6.81 6.66 14.43
N LEU A 42 7.00 5.35 14.29
CA LEU A 42 6.38 4.33 15.12
C LEU A 42 7.47 3.54 15.85
N GLN A 43 7.16 3.02 17.03
CA GLN A 43 8.11 2.31 17.89
C GLN A 43 7.58 0.93 18.26
N SER A 44 8.28 -0.14 17.87
CA SER A 44 8.05 -1.48 18.43
C SER A 44 9.20 -1.83 19.38
N LYS A 45 8.86 -2.53 20.47
CA LYS A 45 9.85 -3.05 21.41
C LYS A 45 10.49 -4.28 20.77
N ASP A 46 11.81 -4.39 20.86
CA ASP A 46 12.58 -5.57 20.43
C ASP A 46 12.58 -5.85 18.91
N LEU A 47 12.24 -4.86 18.08
CA LEU A 47 12.30 -4.99 16.63
C LEU A 47 13.76 -4.92 16.13
N HIS A 48 14.38 -6.09 15.94
CA HIS A 48 15.75 -6.25 15.44
C HIS A 48 15.83 -6.57 13.93
N ALA A 49 14.67 -6.71 13.28
CA ALA A 49 14.58 -6.93 11.84
C ALA A 49 14.73 -5.61 11.07
N LYS A 50 15.40 -5.65 9.91
CA LYS A 50 15.52 -4.51 9.00
C LYS A 50 14.70 -4.80 7.75
N VAL A 51 13.60 -4.08 7.65
CA VAL A 51 12.59 -4.28 6.62
C VAL A 51 12.28 -2.94 5.97
N TYR A 52 12.35 -2.90 4.64
CA TYR A 52 11.94 -1.76 3.83
C TYR A 52 10.80 -2.20 2.94
N ALA A 53 9.64 -1.57 3.06
CA ALA A 53 8.46 -1.97 2.31
C ALA A 53 7.75 -0.75 1.70
N SER A 54 7.17 -0.97 0.53
CA SER A 54 6.34 -0.04 -0.22
C SER A 54 5.19 -0.81 -0.88
N GLU A 55 4.26 -0.13 -1.55
CA GLU A 55 3.20 -0.80 -2.32
C GLU A 55 3.74 -1.67 -3.46
N LYS A 56 4.98 -1.42 -3.92
CA LYS A 56 5.56 -2.07 -5.10
C LYS A 56 6.48 -3.24 -4.76
N ALA A 57 7.06 -3.24 -3.56
CA ALA A 57 8.05 -4.23 -3.16
C ALA A 57 8.38 -4.18 -1.66
N SER A 58 8.95 -5.28 -1.17
CA SER A 58 9.55 -5.40 0.16
C SER A 58 10.97 -5.95 0.08
N LEU A 59 11.87 -5.42 0.90
CA LEU A 59 13.22 -5.90 1.13
C LEU A 59 13.37 -6.25 2.62
N VAL A 60 13.73 -7.50 2.89
CA VAL A 60 14.14 -7.96 4.22
C VAL A 60 15.64 -8.18 4.17
N THR A 61 16.41 -7.60 5.08
CA THR A 61 17.87 -7.66 5.01
C THR A 61 18.53 -7.67 6.40
N SER A 62 19.77 -8.14 6.47
CA SER A 62 20.65 -7.93 7.63
C SER A 62 21.27 -6.52 7.65
N LEU A 63 21.27 -5.82 6.51
CA LEU A 63 21.93 -4.53 6.34
C LEU A 63 21.14 -3.38 6.96
N ASN A 64 21.80 -2.61 7.82
CA ASN A 64 21.37 -1.26 8.17
C ASN A 64 21.74 -0.30 7.03
N LEU A 65 20.82 0.55 6.59
CA LEU A 65 21.10 1.59 5.58
C LEU A 65 21.93 2.77 6.15
N LEU A 66 22.99 2.48 6.89
CA LEU A 66 23.96 3.44 7.38
C LEU A 66 25.24 3.34 6.54
N GLU A 67 25.79 4.48 6.16
CA GLU A 67 26.93 4.61 5.24
C GLU A 67 28.15 3.78 5.68
N SER A 68 28.37 3.63 6.99
CA SER A 68 29.47 2.84 7.56
C SER A 68 29.33 1.33 7.37
N SER A 69 28.11 0.80 7.15
CA SER A 69 27.87 -0.63 7.00
C SER A 69 28.04 -1.14 5.56
N PHE A 70 28.12 -0.26 4.56
CA PHE A 70 28.20 -0.69 3.16
C PHE A 70 29.57 -1.24 2.74
N ASN A 71 30.66 -0.83 3.40
CA ASN A 71 32.01 -1.15 2.94
C ASN A 71 32.72 -2.25 3.74
N ASN A 72 32.18 -2.65 4.90
CA ASN A 72 32.91 -3.49 5.86
C ASN A 72 32.16 -4.74 6.34
N SER A 73 30.95 -5.03 5.85
CA SER A 73 30.20 -6.24 6.24
C SER A 73 29.68 -7.04 5.05
N ILE A 74 29.59 -8.36 5.25
CA ILE A 74 28.89 -9.27 4.34
C ILE A 74 27.42 -9.28 4.76
N GLU A 75 26.54 -8.95 3.83
CA GLU A 75 25.11 -8.77 4.08
C GLU A 75 24.27 -9.65 3.17
N VAL A 76 23.09 -10.03 3.64
CA VAL A 76 22.12 -10.79 2.86
C VAL A 76 20.78 -10.06 2.84
N GLY A 77 20.05 -10.20 1.74
CA GLY A 77 18.72 -9.64 1.59
C GLY A 77 17.83 -10.51 0.71
N VAL A 78 16.54 -10.48 1.00
CA VAL A 78 15.50 -11.11 0.20
C VAL A 78 14.54 -10.03 -0.28
N TRP A 79 14.37 -9.97 -1.61
CA TRP A 79 13.52 -9.00 -2.28
C TRP A 79 12.24 -9.65 -2.78
N PHE A 80 11.11 -9.01 -2.53
CA PHE A 80 9.79 -9.45 -2.98
C PHE A 80 9.12 -8.32 -3.76
N THR A 81 8.57 -8.62 -4.95
CA THR A 81 7.77 -7.68 -5.73
C THR A 81 6.30 -7.74 -5.31
N ALA A 82 5.56 -6.66 -5.60
CA ALA A 82 4.11 -6.63 -5.47
C ALA A 82 3.45 -7.84 -6.16
N GLY A 83 2.38 -8.35 -5.56
CA GLY A 83 1.66 -9.55 -6.01
C GLY A 83 2.26 -10.87 -5.53
N SER A 84 3.49 -10.90 -5.01
CA SER A 84 4.05 -12.13 -4.45
C SER A 84 3.52 -12.42 -3.03
N SER A 85 3.41 -13.70 -2.68
CA SER A 85 3.02 -14.14 -1.34
C SER A 85 3.96 -13.61 -0.26
N GLY A 86 5.28 -13.59 -0.52
CA GLY A 86 6.28 -13.04 0.39
C GLY A 86 6.09 -11.54 0.65
N HIS A 87 5.72 -10.77 -0.38
CA HIS A 87 5.41 -9.35 -0.21
C HIS A 87 4.18 -9.14 0.70
N SER A 88 3.09 -9.89 0.45
CA SER A 88 1.87 -9.85 1.26
C SER A 88 2.13 -10.26 2.72
N GLN A 89 2.97 -11.27 2.95
CA GLN A 89 3.36 -11.71 4.30
C GLN A 89 4.14 -10.62 5.05
N VAL A 90 5.10 -9.96 4.40
CA VAL A 90 5.87 -8.87 5.01
C VAL A 90 4.95 -7.71 5.42
N LEU A 91 4.06 -7.27 4.52
CA LEU A 91 3.11 -6.20 4.84
C LEU A 91 2.14 -6.60 5.94
N GLY A 92 1.65 -7.85 5.93
CA GLY A 92 0.78 -8.39 6.97
C GLY A 92 1.43 -8.41 8.34
N PHE A 93 2.70 -8.84 8.40
CA PHE A 93 3.51 -8.79 9.62
C PHE A 93 3.64 -7.35 10.15
N LEU A 94 4.08 -6.40 9.32
CA LEU A 94 4.26 -5.00 9.74
C LEU A 94 2.95 -4.36 10.24
N ARG A 95 1.84 -4.61 9.56
CA ARG A 95 0.51 -4.11 9.97
C ARG A 95 0.06 -4.70 11.30
N THR A 96 0.32 -5.98 11.53
CA THR A 96 -0.08 -6.67 12.76
C THR A 96 0.74 -6.16 13.94
N GLU A 97 2.06 -6.03 13.77
CA GLU A 97 2.98 -5.58 14.82
C GLU A 97 2.75 -4.12 15.22
N LEU A 98 2.36 -3.27 14.28
CA LEU A 98 2.17 -1.83 14.48
C LEU A 98 0.71 -1.41 14.57
N LYS A 99 -0.22 -2.37 14.66
CA LYS A 99 -1.66 -2.16 14.50
C LYS A 99 -2.20 -1.04 15.37
N ASP A 100 -1.89 -1.07 16.67
CA ASP A 100 -2.42 -0.12 17.64
C ASP A 100 -1.96 1.31 17.30
N GLN A 101 -0.68 1.49 17.01
CA GLN A 101 -0.10 2.78 16.67
C GLN A 101 -0.59 3.33 15.32
N ILE A 102 -0.80 2.46 14.33
CA ILE A 102 -1.40 2.87 13.05
C ILE A 102 -2.84 3.36 13.27
N SER A 103 -3.62 2.65 14.08
CA SER A 103 -5.01 3.01 14.36
C SER A 103 -5.15 4.35 15.09
N ASP A 104 -4.20 4.67 15.99
CA ASP A 104 -4.13 5.96 16.66
C ASP A 104 -3.83 7.10 15.67
N LEU A 105 -2.90 6.88 14.74
CA LEU A 105 -2.58 7.86 13.69
C LEU A 105 -3.77 8.14 12.76
N GLU A 106 -4.52 7.10 12.40
CA GLU A 106 -5.71 7.22 11.56
C GLU A 106 -6.83 7.98 12.28
N SER A 107 -6.98 7.75 13.59
CA SER A 107 -7.98 8.41 14.43
C SER A 107 -7.66 9.89 14.70
N GLN A 108 -6.38 10.26 14.73
CA GLN A 108 -5.90 11.62 14.96
C GLN A 108 -5.84 12.48 13.70
N ARG A 109 -6.03 11.90 12.51
CA ARG A 109 -6.17 12.69 11.29
C ARG A 109 -7.36 13.63 11.48
N PRO A 110 -7.18 14.97 11.41
CA PRO A 110 -8.29 15.88 11.48
C PRO A 110 -9.27 15.46 10.40
N ALA A 111 -10.50 15.14 10.80
CA ALA A 111 -11.59 14.89 9.89
C ALA A 111 -11.63 16.09 8.95
N GLN A 112 -11.06 15.95 7.75
CA GLN A 112 -11.27 16.93 6.70
C GLN A 112 -12.77 17.03 6.62
N LYS A 113 -13.30 18.21 6.96
CA LYS A 113 -14.66 18.61 6.63
C LYS A 113 -14.77 18.50 5.12
N ARG A 114 -15.03 17.30 4.61
CA ARG A 114 -15.87 17.10 3.45
C ARG A 114 -17.19 17.70 3.89
N GLU A 115 -17.44 18.91 3.40
CA GLU A 115 -18.71 19.59 3.62
C GLU A 115 -19.83 18.59 3.39
N ARG A 116 -20.66 18.43 4.42
CA ARG A 116 -21.87 17.63 4.35
C ARG A 116 -22.81 18.27 3.34
N SER A 117 -22.72 17.86 2.08
CA SER A 117 -23.90 17.83 1.23
C SER A 117 -24.69 16.57 1.57
N LYS A 118 -25.46 16.64 2.66
CA LYS A 118 -26.64 15.77 2.79
C LYS A 118 -27.59 16.15 1.65
N LYS A 119 -27.61 15.35 0.58
CA LYS A 119 -28.81 15.19 -0.26
C LYS A 119 -28.75 13.87 -1.03
N ARG A 120 -29.59 12.96 -0.52
CA ARG A 120 -30.15 11.72 -1.09
C ARG A 120 -29.24 10.50 -1.17
N ALA A 121 -29.76 9.43 -0.55
CA ALA A 121 -29.31 8.07 -0.69
C ALA A 121 -29.28 7.65 -2.16
N ALA A 122 -28.11 7.24 -2.61
CA ALA A 122 -27.90 6.24 -3.65
C ALA A 122 -26.63 5.49 -3.22
N GLN A 123 -26.73 4.18 -3.04
CA GLN A 123 -25.60 3.30 -2.75
C GLN A 123 -24.59 3.42 -3.90
N GLU A 124 -23.42 4.05 -3.70
CA GLU A 124 -22.27 3.84 -4.56
C GLU A 124 -21.67 2.48 -4.14
N THR A 125 -21.98 1.43 -4.88
CA THR A 125 -21.45 0.09 -4.65
C THR A 125 -19.96 0.06 -4.99
N GLU A 126 -19.14 -0.49 -4.10
CA GLU A 126 -17.72 -0.74 -4.34
C GLU A 126 -17.57 -1.85 -5.40
N ALA A 127 -16.60 -1.72 -6.29
CA ALA A 127 -16.33 -2.65 -7.40
C ALA A 127 -14.83 -2.93 -7.51
N SER A 128 -14.42 -3.89 -8.33
CA SER A 128 -13.03 -4.32 -8.51
C SER A 128 -12.57 -4.18 -9.94
N CYS A 129 -11.29 -3.85 -10.14
CA CYS A 129 -10.67 -3.84 -11.45
C CYS A 129 -10.59 -5.26 -12.01
N ILE A 130 -11.16 -5.51 -13.19
CA ILE A 130 -11.24 -6.86 -13.77
C ILE A 130 -9.86 -7.49 -14.08
N ARG A 131 -8.79 -6.68 -14.14
CA ARG A 131 -7.43 -7.16 -14.41
C ARG A 131 -6.59 -7.42 -13.16
N CYS A 132 -6.77 -6.63 -12.10
CA CYS A 132 -5.86 -6.61 -10.95
C CYS A 132 -6.54 -6.62 -9.58
N GLY A 133 -7.87 -6.70 -9.52
CA GLY A 133 -8.65 -6.79 -8.28
C GLY A 133 -8.68 -5.50 -7.43
N THR A 134 -8.06 -4.41 -7.89
CA THR A 134 -8.06 -3.14 -7.14
C THR A 134 -9.45 -2.55 -7.03
N CYS A 135 -9.86 -2.13 -5.82
CA CYS A 135 -11.14 -1.47 -5.59
C CYS A 135 -11.27 -0.17 -6.41
N ILE A 136 -12.36 -0.05 -7.16
CA ILE A 136 -12.75 1.09 -7.99
C ILE A 136 -14.26 1.36 -7.85
N LYS A 137 -14.76 2.41 -8.50
CA LYS A 137 -16.19 2.70 -8.53
C LYS A 137 -16.90 1.72 -9.47
N LEU A 138 -18.06 1.21 -9.08
CA LEU A 138 -18.88 0.38 -9.98
C LEU A 138 -19.25 1.19 -11.22
N ASN A 139 -18.73 0.74 -12.37
CA ASN A 139 -18.97 1.32 -13.66
C ASN A 139 -18.72 0.25 -14.73
N GLU A 140 -19.80 -0.32 -15.26
CA GLU A 140 -19.76 -1.38 -16.27
C GLU A 140 -19.06 -0.93 -17.56
N ASP A 141 -19.10 0.36 -17.91
CA ASP A 141 -18.39 0.90 -19.08
C ASP A 141 -16.88 1.04 -18.83
N ARG A 142 -16.45 1.02 -17.56
CA ARG A 142 -15.06 1.27 -17.14
C ARG A 142 -14.62 0.27 -16.07
N PRO A 143 -14.55 -1.03 -16.40
CA PRO A 143 -14.26 -2.08 -15.43
C PRO A 143 -12.76 -2.18 -15.07
N LEU A 144 -11.90 -1.36 -15.70
CA LEU A 144 -10.47 -1.32 -15.47
C LEU A 144 -10.06 -0.07 -14.68
N CYS A 145 -9.10 -0.24 -13.77
CA CYS A 145 -8.44 0.89 -13.13
C CYS A 145 -7.63 1.71 -14.15
N ARG A 146 -7.25 2.94 -13.79
CA ARG A 146 -6.53 3.86 -14.68
C ARG A 146 -5.26 3.25 -15.30
N GLU A 147 -4.49 2.50 -14.52
CA GLU A 147 -3.25 1.89 -14.98
C GLU A 147 -3.51 0.72 -15.95
N CYS A 148 -4.46 -0.16 -15.61
CA CYS A 148 -4.81 -1.30 -16.43
C CYS A 148 -5.49 -0.88 -17.73
N TYR A 149 -6.35 0.14 -17.69
CA TYR A 149 -6.93 0.76 -18.88
C TYR A 149 -5.86 1.34 -19.81
N GLY A 150 -4.83 1.99 -19.26
CA GLY A 150 -3.72 2.53 -20.05
C GLY A 150 -3.01 1.46 -20.89
N LYS A 151 -2.84 0.25 -20.32
CA LYS A 151 -2.26 -0.91 -21.03
C LYS A 151 -3.26 -1.52 -22.01
N TRP A 152 -4.52 -1.69 -21.60
CA TRP A 152 -5.57 -2.27 -22.43
C TRP A 152 -5.84 -1.42 -23.68
N LYS A 153 -5.87 -0.09 -23.54
CA LYS A 153 -6.12 0.88 -24.63
C LYS A 153 -5.16 0.75 -25.81
N VAL A 154 -3.97 0.19 -25.62
CA VAL A 154 -3.02 -0.07 -26.72
C VAL A 154 -3.60 -1.08 -27.71
N TYR A 155 -4.36 -2.05 -27.21
CA TYR A 155 -4.94 -3.13 -27.98
C TYR A 155 -6.44 -2.93 -28.24
N GLU A 156 -7.13 -2.27 -27.30
CA GLU A 156 -8.56 -1.91 -27.36
C GLU A 156 -9.47 -3.09 -27.72
N ASN A 157 -9.08 -4.30 -27.28
CA ASN A 157 -9.82 -5.53 -27.54
C ASN A 157 -10.85 -5.77 -26.42
N PRO A 158 -12.16 -5.59 -26.66
CA PRO A 158 -13.20 -5.72 -25.63
C PRO A 158 -13.42 -7.15 -25.16
N ASP A 159 -13.02 -8.13 -25.97
CA ASP A 159 -13.16 -9.57 -25.72
C ASP A 159 -11.88 -10.21 -25.15
N TYR A 160 -10.89 -9.39 -24.76
CA TYR A 160 -9.68 -9.89 -24.12
C TYR A 160 -10.02 -10.42 -22.72
N ASP A 161 -9.56 -11.64 -22.44
CA ASP A 161 -9.78 -12.32 -21.16
C ASP A 161 -8.99 -11.66 -20.02
N GLU A 162 -9.69 -11.38 -18.93
CA GLU A 162 -9.23 -10.78 -17.68
C GLU A 162 -9.67 -11.68 -16.50
N ASN A 163 -9.22 -11.36 -15.29
CA ASN A 163 -9.15 -12.35 -14.20
C ASN A 163 -10.14 -12.14 -13.04
N TYR A 164 -10.85 -11.01 -12.98
CA TYR A 164 -11.67 -10.68 -11.81
C TYR A 164 -13.05 -10.17 -12.18
N CYS A 165 -14.04 -10.57 -11.40
CA CYS A 165 -15.37 -9.98 -11.39
C CYS A 165 -15.31 -8.47 -11.09
N HIS A 166 -16.01 -7.66 -11.88
CA HIS A 166 -16.08 -6.22 -11.60
C HIS A 166 -16.92 -5.92 -10.37
N ALA A 167 -18.02 -6.64 -10.14
CA ALA A 167 -18.98 -6.29 -9.12
C ALA A 167 -18.69 -6.91 -7.74
N CYS A 168 -18.30 -8.19 -7.63
CA CYS A 168 -17.96 -8.85 -6.37
C CYS A 168 -16.44 -8.94 -6.10
N GLY A 169 -15.61 -8.90 -7.15
CA GLY A 169 -14.14 -8.92 -7.01
C GLY A 169 -13.49 -10.30 -6.90
N ASP A 170 -14.26 -11.39 -6.99
CA ASP A 170 -13.73 -12.75 -7.03
C ASP A 170 -13.01 -13.06 -8.36
N ASP A 171 -12.17 -14.10 -8.37
CA ASP A 171 -11.52 -14.59 -9.59
C ASP A 171 -12.60 -15.08 -10.60
N ALA A 172 -12.60 -14.53 -11.81
CA ALA A 172 -13.54 -14.88 -12.86
C ALA A 172 -12.99 -14.51 -14.24
N ASP A 173 -13.23 -15.37 -15.25
CA ASP A 173 -12.93 -15.06 -16.64
C ASP A 173 -13.87 -13.93 -17.11
N THR A 174 -13.31 -12.72 -17.19
CA THR A 174 -14.07 -11.50 -17.49
C THR A 174 -13.51 -10.82 -18.71
N THR A 175 -14.30 -9.95 -19.33
CA THR A 175 -13.80 -9.09 -20.40
C THR A 175 -14.32 -7.67 -20.20
N VAL A 176 -13.79 -6.69 -20.93
CA VAL A 176 -14.34 -5.33 -20.87
C VAL A 176 -15.78 -5.32 -21.38
N ALA A 177 -16.12 -6.17 -22.36
CA ALA A 177 -17.49 -6.35 -22.83
C ALA A 177 -18.38 -7.10 -21.81
N LYS A 178 -17.80 -7.86 -20.87
CA LYS A 178 -18.49 -8.68 -19.87
C LYS A 178 -17.82 -8.57 -18.49
N PRO A 179 -18.08 -7.49 -17.72
CA PRO A 179 -17.48 -7.25 -16.40
C PRO A 179 -18.40 -7.71 -15.26
N LEU A 180 -18.51 -9.02 -15.03
CA LEU A 180 -19.78 -9.66 -14.63
C LEU A 180 -20.12 -9.73 -13.13
N CYS A 181 -21.40 -9.58 -12.78
CA CYS A 181 -22.20 -10.40 -11.84
C CYS A 181 -23.67 -10.40 -12.37
N GLU A 182 -24.73 -11.06 -11.87
CA GLU A 182 -25.01 -11.82 -10.66
C GLU A 182 -24.35 -13.21 -10.65
N ASP A 183 -23.69 -13.53 -9.54
CA ASP A 183 -22.93 -14.76 -9.28
C ASP A 183 -21.89 -15.10 -10.35
N CYS A 184 -21.15 -14.07 -10.77
CA CYS A 184 -20.18 -14.10 -11.88
C CYS A 184 -20.78 -14.64 -13.19
N PHE A 185 -22.10 -14.53 -13.27
CA PHE A 185 -23.03 -14.94 -14.31
C PHE A 185 -23.50 -16.42 -14.26
N TYR A 186 -23.49 -17.03 -13.05
CA TYR A 186 -23.90 -18.39 -12.63
C TYR A 186 -22.90 -19.54 -12.91
N SER A 187 -21.61 -19.27 -12.75
CA SER A 187 -20.51 -20.22 -12.99
C SER A 187 -19.56 -20.32 -11.80
#